data_AF-A0A971FVZ4-F1
#
_entry.id   AF-A0A971FVZ4-F1
#
_cell.length_a   1.000
_cell.length_b   1.000
_cell.length_c   1.000
_cell.angle_alpha   90.00
_cell.angle_beta   90.00
_cell.angle_gamma   90.00
#
_symmetry.space_group_name_H-M   'P 1'
#
loop_
_entity.id
_entity.type
_entity.pdbx_description
1 polymer ?
#
loop_
_entity_poly.entity_id
_entity_poly.type
_entity_poly.pdbx_seq_one_letter_code
_entity_poly.pdbx_strand_id
1 'polypeptide(L)'
;MTSPPRVHRTPLRRFATAIAVALVLVVSGCGSGDEAADERPADTRSDTSADTATDGHTGSSGFERPECSQGATGDGGEVTPVDDVASDLTIESFDGTEIRAHWFPADTDDPAPTILMGPGWSLGGDTSLDGGTLFGALGIGDMNDAGYNVLTWDPRGFGAST
;
A
#
# COMPACT_ATOMS: atom_id res chain seq x y z
N MET A 1 -13.08 -46.49 49.69
CA MET A 1 -14.10 -47.08 48.80
C MET A 1 -14.25 -46.17 47.60
N THR A 2 -13.76 -46.66 46.47
CA THR A 2 -13.43 -45.90 45.26
C THR A 2 -14.65 -45.79 44.36
N SER A 3 -15.07 -44.56 44.02
CA SER A 3 -16.09 -44.30 43.02
C SER A 3 -15.42 -44.06 41.66
N PRO A 4 -15.80 -44.74 40.56
CA PRO A 4 -15.14 -44.55 39.27
C PRO A 4 -15.60 -43.26 38.57
N PRO A 5 -14.75 -42.61 37.76
CA PRO A 5 -15.15 -41.46 36.97
C PRO A 5 -16.06 -41.87 35.80
N ARG A 6 -17.17 -41.16 35.61
CA ARG A 6 -18.02 -41.29 34.40
C ARG A 6 -17.29 -40.64 33.22
N VAL A 7 -16.86 -41.47 32.29
CA VAL A 7 -16.35 -41.08 30.98
C VAL A 7 -17.55 -40.77 30.08
N HIS A 8 -17.79 -39.50 29.76
CA HIS A 8 -18.71 -39.14 28.68
C HIS A 8 -17.99 -39.22 27.33
N ARG A 9 -18.36 -40.23 26.54
CA ARG A 9 -18.01 -40.36 25.12
C ARG A 9 -19.08 -39.66 24.27
N THR A 10 -18.64 -38.61 23.56
CA THR A 10 -18.96 -38.09 22.20
C THR A 10 -20.37 -38.30 21.60
N PRO A 11 -20.87 -37.33 20.78
CA PRO A 11 -20.54 -37.44 19.35
C PRO A 11 -20.23 -36.12 18.62
N LEU A 12 -19.24 -36.22 17.73
CA LEU A 12 -18.99 -35.41 16.54
C LEU A 12 -20.31 -34.99 15.86
N ARG A 13 -20.51 -33.68 15.68
CA ARG A 13 -21.49 -33.16 14.72
C ARG A 13 -20.76 -32.38 13.62
N ARG A 14 -20.43 -33.17 12.61
CA ARG A 14 -20.43 -32.91 11.16
C ARG A 14 -20.49 -31.43 10.73
N PHE A 15 -19.40 -31.03 10.10
CA PHE A 15 -19.32 -30.05 9.03
C PHE A 15 -20.57 -30.05 8.13
N ALA A 16 -21.13 -28.88 7.89
CA ALA A 16 -22.02 -28.62 6.77
C ALA A 16 -21.69 -27.23 6.21
N THR A 17 -20.71 -27.24 5.30
CA THR A 17 -20.39 -26.19 4.36
C THR A 17 -21.60 -25.95 3.45
N ALA A 18 -22.06 -24.71 3.33
CA ALA A 18 -23.02 -24.31 2.29
C ALA A 18 -22.48 -23.04 1.62
N ILE A 19 -21.67 -23.25 0.59
CA ILE A 19 -21.22 -22.24 -0.36
C ILE A 19 -22.31 -22.11 -1.42
N ALA A 20 -22.91 -20.93 -1.55
CA ALA A 20 -23.78 -20.59 -2.67
C ALA A 20 -22.98 -19.74 -3.67
N VAL A 21 -22.51 -20.37 -4.74
CA VAL A 21 -21.95 -19.69 -5.92
C VAL A 21 -23.12 -19.24 -6.80
N ALA A 22 -23.28 -17.93 -6.96
CA ALA A 22 -24.15 -17.36 -7.99
C ALA A 22 -23.27 -16.84 -9.13
N LEU A 23 -23.30 -17.58 -10.23
CA LEU A 23 -22.52 -17.36 -11.45
C LEU A 23 -23.40 -16.56 -12.42
N VAL A 24 -23.13 -15.26 -12.58
CA VAL A 24 -23.78 -14.42 -13.61
C VAL A 24 -22.79 -14.18 -14.74
N LEU A 25 -23.03 -14.89 -15.85
CA LEU A 25 -22.41 -14.66 -17.16
C LEU A 25 -23.13 -13.49 -17.83
N VAL A 26 -22.40 -12.42 -18.17
CA VAL A 26 -22.85 -11.45 -19.20
C VAL A 26 -21.81 -11.44 -20.32
N VAL A 27 -22.35 -11.55 -21.53
CA VAL A 27 -21.70 -11.92 -22.79
C VAL A 27 -20.90 -10.78 -23.41
N SER A 28 -19.94 -11.20 -24.25
CA SER A 28 -19.01 -10.47 -25.10
C SER A 28 -19.52 -9.20 -25.80
N GLY A 29 -18.59 -8.26 -25.98
CA GLY A 29 -18.63 -7.23 -27.02
C GLY A 29 -17.23 -6.72 -27.35
N CYS A 30 -16.54 -7.37 -28.30
CA CYS A 30 -15.47 -6.74 -29.06
C CYS A 30 -16.11 -5.83 -30.11
N GLY A 31 -15.62 -4.59 -30.22
CA GLY A 31 -16.01 -3.69 -31.29
C GLY A 31 -14.99 -2.58 -31.45
N SER A 32 -13.93 -2.85 -32.22
CA SER A 32 -13.19 -1.81 -32.94
C SER A 32 -13.99 -1.48 -34.20
N GLY A 33 -14.29 -0.20 -34.41
CA GLY A 33 -15.03 0.26 -35.58
C GLY A 33 -15.01 1.78 -35.66
N ASP A 34 -14.19 2.29 -36.57
CA ASP A 34 -14.12 3.66 -37.05
C ASP A 34 -15.41 4.10 -37.80
N GLU A 35 -15.69 5.40 -37.70
CA GLU A 35 -16.48 6.28 -38.60
C GLU A 35 -18.00 6.06 -38.78
N ALA A 36 -18.80 7.03 -38.33
CA ALA A 36 -19.63 7.87 -39.23
C ALA A 36 -20.38 9.00 -38.48
N ALA A 37 -20.08 10.22 -38.92
CA ALA A 37 -20.83 11.48 -38.90
C ALA A 37 -22.19 11.60 -38.16
N ASP A 38 -22.27 12.59 -37.26
CA ASP A 38 -23.47 13.42 -37.10
C ASP A 38 -23.03 14.90 -37.14
N GLU A 39 -23.54 15.61 -38.14
CA GLU A 39 -23.22 17.00 -38.47
C GLU A 39 -24.00 17.99 -37.60
N ARG A 40 -23.30 18.94 -36.93
CA ARG A 40 -23.84 20.27 -36.57
C ARG A 40 -22.73 21.34 -36.54
N PRO A 41 -23.08 22.62 -36.80
CA PRO A 41 -22.42 23.44 -37.81
C PRO A 41 -21.25 24.29 -37.31
N ALA A 42 -20.49 24.77 -38.30
CA ALA A 42 -19.23 25.48 -38.23
C ALA A 42 -19.24 26.74 -37.34
N ASP A 43 -18.24 26.80 -36.45
CA ASP A 43 -17.70 28.06 -35.94
C ASP A 43 -16.37 28.34 -36.62
N THR A 44 -16.40 29.37 -37.47
CA THR A 44 -15.29 29.97 -38.19
C THR A 44 -14.10 30.23 -37.25
N ARG A 45 -13.00 29.50 -37.43
CA ARG A 45 -11.70 29.92 -36.89
C ARG A 45 -10.79 30.27 -38.06
N SER A 46 -10.40 31.53 -38.08
CA SER A 46 -9.48 32.13 -39.03
C SER A 46 -8.21 31.30 -39.18
N ASP A 47 -7.89 30.94 -40.42
CA ASP A 47 -6.58 30.43 -40.81
C ASP A 47 -5.51 31.49 -40.49
N THR A 48 -4.81 31.30 -39.38
CA THR A 48 -3.50 31.91 -39.17
C THR A 48 -2.48 30.83 -39.45
N SER A 49 -1.99 30.80 -40.69
CA SER A 49 -0.75 30.13 -41.03
C SER A 49 0.37 30.76 -40.19
N ALA A 50 0.85 30.02 -39.19
CA ALA A 50 2.14 30.27 -38.57
C ALA A 50 3.05 29.14 -39.01
N ASP A 51 4.08 29.51 -39.77
CA ASP A 51 5.13 28.64 -40.28
C ASP A 51 5.65 27.67 -39.21
N THR A 52 5.49 26.36 -39.47
CA THR A 52 6.20 25.32 -38.74
C THR A 52 7.69 25.44 -39.07
N ALA A 53 8.42 26.15 -38.21
CA ALA A 53 9.86 26.02 -38.14
C ALA A 53 10.16 24.56 -37.78
N THR A 54 10.61 23.80 -38.77
CA THR A 54 11.07 22.43 -38.63
C THR A 54 12.46 22.48 -38.00
N ASP A 55 12.54 22.75 -36.70
CA ASP A 55 13.75 22.45 -35.94
C ASP A 55 13.73 20.96 -35.62
N GLY A 56 14.43 20.20 -36.46
CA GLY A 56 14.68 18.78 -36.24
C GLY A 56 15.42 18.56 -34.93
N HIS A 57 14.69 18.29 -33.85
CA HIS A 57 15.23 17.60 -32.69
C HIS A 57 15.37 16.10 -33.02
N THR A 58 16.29 15.78 -33.93
CA THR A 58 16.95 14.47 -33.92
C THR A 58 17.94 14.48 -32.76
N GLY A 59 17.40 14.38 -31.56
CA GLY A 59 18.14 14.34 -30.32
C GLY A 59 17.37 13.45 -29.37
N SER A 60 17.59 12.14 -29.47
CA SER A 60 17.38 11.26 -28.34
C SER A 60 18.47 11.60 -27.32
N SER A 61 18.29 12.71 -26.59
CA SER A 61 18.96 12.85 -25.32
C SER A 61 18.25 11.86 -24.41
N GLY A 62 18.90 10.72 -24.16
CA GLY A 62 18.45 9.76 -23.18
C GLY A 62 18.12 10.49 -21.89
N PHE A 63 17.01 10.11 -21.26
CA PHE A 63 16.75 10.55 -19.90
C PHE A 63 17.81 9.91 -19.01
N GLU A 64 18.86 10.67 -18.69
CA GLU A 64 19.80 10.29 -17.65
C GLU A 64 19.09 10.53 -16.32
N ARG A 65 18.92 9.46 -15.55
CA ARG A 65 18.29 9.53 -14.24
C ARG A 65 19.17 10.42 -13.36
N PRO A 66 18.66 11.54 -12.83
CA PRO A 66 19.45 12.40 -11.97
C PRO A 66 19.98 11.60 -10.79
N GLU A 67 21.26 11.77 -10.48
CA GLU A 67 21.84 11.19 -9.27
C GLU A 67 21.15 11.83 -8.05
N CYS A 68 20.66 11.01 -7.13
CA CYS A 68 20.06 11.50 -5.89
C CYS A 68 21.15 12.10 -4.99
N SER A 69 21.37 13.41 -5.08
CA SER A 69 22.36 14.16 -4.30
C SER A 69 21.79 14.88 -3.08
N GLN A 70 20.51 14.64 -2.75
CA GLN A 70 19.79 15.34 -1.65
C GLN A 70 20.47 15.17 -0.28
N GLY A 71 21.25 14.11 -0.07
CA GLY A 71 21.83 13.79 1.24
C GLY A 71 20.76 13.54 2.31
N ALA A 72 21.19 13.25 3.54
CA ALA A 72 20.29 13.20 4.68
C ALA A 72 19.88 14.63 5.06
N THR A 73 18.60 14.85 5.35
CA THR A 73 18.07 16.19 5.73
C THR A 73 18.38 16.56 7.18
N GLY A 74 19.04 15.67 7.95
CA GLY A 74 19.52 15.92 9.32
C GLY A 74 20.35 14.75 9.86
N ASP A 75 20.78 14.86 11.11
CA ASP A 75 21.62 13.86 11.80
C ASP A 75 20.89 12.55 12.16
N GLY A 76 19.60 12.43 11.79
CA GLY A 76 18.70 11.38 12.26
C GLY A 76 18.14 11.70 13.64
N GLY A 77 16.86 11.41 13.87
CA GLY A 77 16.27 11.50 15.21
C GLY A 77 16.79 10.38 16.12
N GLU A 78 16.64 10.52 17.44
CA GLU A 78 16.91 9.42 18.36
C GLU A 78 15.89 8.31 18.14
N VAL A 79 16.37 7.08 17.97
CA VAL A 79 15.53 5.89 17.79
C VAL A 79 15.93 4.85 18.82
N THR A 80 14.97 4.43 19.63
CA THR A 80 15.15 3.42 20.67
C THR A 80 14.25 2.22 20.40
N PRO A 81 14.78 0.97 20.42
CA PRO A 81 13.93 -0.21 20.40
C PRO A 81 12.99 -0.24 21.61
N VAL A 82 11.78 -0.72 21.40
CA VAL A 82 10.84 -0.95 22.49
C VAL A 82 11.12 -2.31 23.12
N ASP A 83 11.24 -2.32 24.45
CA ASP A 83 11.48 -3.56 25.19
C ASP A 83 10.39 -4.60 24.91
N ASP A 84 10.83 -5.85 24.72
CA ASP A 84 9.98 -7.03 24.49
C ASP A 84 9.10 -7.00 23.23
N VAL A 85 9.24 -5.99 22.34
CA VAL A 85 8.51 -5.92 21.07
C VAL A 85 9.48 -5.66 19.91
N ALA A 86 9.93 -6.76 19.27
CA ALA A 86 11.02 -6.71 18.28
C ALA A 86 10.75 -5.82 17.06
N SER A 87 9.50 -5.62 16.69
CA SER A 87 9.10 -4.75 15.57
C SER A 87 9.07 -3.27 15.95
N ASP A 88 9.02 -2.93 17.23
CA ASP A 88 8.62 -1.61 17.66
C ASP A 88 9.82 -0.72 17.99
N LEU A 89 9.71 0.53 17.56
CA LEU A 89 10.70 1.58 17.76
C LEU A 89 9.99 2.81 18.35
N THR A 90 10.66 3.48 19.27
CA THR A 90 10.30 4.84 19.69
C THR A 90 11.25 5.81 18.99
N ILE A 91 10.68 6.76 18.23
CA ILE A 91 11.42 7.82 17.54
C ILE A 91 11.12 9.13 18.25
N GLU A 92 12.14 9.81 18.76
CA GLU A 92 11.98 11.16 19.29
C GLU A 92 11.93 12.18 18.15
N SER A 93 10.83 12.91 18.06
CA SER A 93 10.67 14.03 17.13
C SER A 93 11.45 15.26 17.60
N PHE A 94 11.68 16.22 16.71
CA PHE A 94 12.42 17.47 16.98
C PHE A 94 11.87 18.34 18.13
N ASP A 95 10.63 18.09 18.54
CA ASP A 95 9.91 18.78 19.61
C ASP A 95 9.77 17.92 20.88
N GLY A 96 10.53 16.82 20.98
CA GLY A 96 10.54 15.90 22.12
C GLY A 96 9.31 14.99 22.19
N THR A 97 8.46 14.98 21.17
CA THR A 97 7.34 14.04 21.11
C THR A 97 7.83 12.66 20.70
N GLU A 98 7.45 11.65 21.47
CA GLU A 98 7.76 10.25 21.19
C GLU A 98 6.76 9.70 20.18
N ILE A 99 7.27 9.18 19.07
CA ILE A 99 6.48 8.52 18.03
C ILE A 99 6.73 7.02 18.09
N ARG A 100 5.68 6.24 18.35
CA ARG A 100 5.73 4.78 18.21
C ARG A 100 5.67 4.41 16.73
N ALA A 101 6.68 3.70 16.26
CA ALA A 101 6.75 3.13 14.93
C ALA A 101 6.85 1.61 14.98
N HIS A 102 6.38 0.94 13.92
CA HIS A 102 6.40 -0.51 13.78
C HIS A 102 7.09 -0.86 12.45
N TRP A 103 8.14 -1.66 12.54
CA TRP A 103 9.02 -2.03 11.44
C TRP A 103 8.77 -3.46 10.99
N PHE A 104 8.44 -3.61 9.71
CA PHE A 104 8.21 -4.89 9.05
C PHE A 104 9.17 -5.02 7.86
N PRO A 105 10.34 -5.65 8.04
CA PRO A 105 11.33 -5.76 6.99
C PRO A 105 10.87 -6.72 5.89
N ALA A 106 11.28 -6.46 4.64
CA ALA A 106 11.18 -7.42 3.55
C ALA A 106 12.05 -8.66 3.84
N ASP A 107 11.63 -9.83 3.35
CA ASP A 107 12.40 -11.06 3.45
C ASP A 107 13.50 -11.11 2.37
N THR A 108 14.52 -10.27 2.53
CA THR A 108 15.67 -10.18 1.62
C THR A 108 16.90 -9.64 2.35
N ASP A 109 18.08 -10.09 1.94
CA ASP A 109 19.37 -9.57 2.41
C ASP A 109 19.82 -8.31 1.64
N ASP A 110 19.23 -8.05 0.47
CA ASP A 110 19.51 -6.87 -0.35
C ASP A 110 18.68 -5.66 0.14
N PRO A 111 19.16 -4.41 -0.05
CA PRO A 111 18.38 -3.22 0.26
C PRO A 111 17.01 -3.21 -0.44
N ALA A 112 15.94 -3.22 0.35
CA ALA A 112 14.58 -3.13 -0.13
C ALA A 112 14.01 -1.71 -0.03
N PRO A 113 13.16 -1.27 -0.98
CA PRO A 113 12.44 -0.01 -0.86
C PRO A 113 11.49 -0.04 0.35
N THR A 114 11.33 1.10 1.01
CA THR A 114 10.45 1.24 2.18
C THR A 114 9.17 1.99 1.82
N ILE A 115 8.02 1.41 2.17
CA ILE A 115 6.74 2.10 2.16
C ILE A 115 6.48 2.68 3.56
N LEU A 116 6.27 4.00 3.61
CA LEU A 116 5.73 4.66 4.79
C LEU A 116 4.21 4.56 4.74
N MET A 117 3.66 3.59 5.47
CA MET A 117 2.23 3.36 5.52
C MET A 117 1.61 4.25 6.59
N GLY A 118 0.86 5.24 6.14
CA GLY A 118 0.15 6.14 7.03
C GLY A 118 -0.98 5.43 7.81
N PRO A 119 -1.24 5.88 9.04
CA PRO A 119 -2.35 5.40 9.83
C PRO A 119 -3.68 5.82 9.20
N GLY A 120 -4.63 4.89 9.13
CA GLY A 120 -5.98 5.14 8.63
C GLY A 120 -6.90 5.73 9.69
N TRP A 121 -8.04 6.29 9.27
CA TRP A 121 -9.26 6.51 10.08
C TRP A 121 -9.12 7.02 11.53
N SER A 122 -8.14 7.88 11.82
CA SER A 122 -7.85 8.35 13.18
C SER A 122 -7.55 7.19 14.14
N LEU A 123 -6.76 6.23 13.68
CA LEU A 123 -6.25 5.10 14.46
C LEU A 123 -4.73 5.22 14.64
N GLY A 124 -4.18 4.32 15.46
CA GLY A 124 -2.75 4.07 15.48
C GLY A 124 -2.23 3.41 14.21
N GLY A 125 -0.93 3.15 14.18
CA GLY A 125 -0.29 2.38 13.10
C GLY A 125 -0.84 0.96 13.05
N ASP A 126 -0.97 0.40 11.85
CA ASP A 126 -1.34 -1.02 11.72
C ASP A 126 -0.14 -1.89 12.16
N THR A 127 -0.45 -3.01 12.81
CA THR A 127 0.53 -3.99 13.30
C THR A 127 0.23 -5.40 12.82
N SER A 128 -0.84 -5.59 12.04
CA SER A 128 -1.30 -6.89 11.59
C SER A 128 -0.77 -7.25 10.21
N LEU A 129 -0.01 -8.35 10.12
CA LEU A 129 0.40 -8.94 8.84
C LEU A 129 -0.77 -9.56 8.07
N ASP A 130 -1.81 -10.01 8.78
CA ASP A 130 -2.99 -10.65 8.20
C ASP A 130 -4.03 -9.63 7.66
N GLY A 131 -3.69 -8.34 7.66
CA GLY A 131 -4.56 -7.29 7.15
C GLY A 131 -4.80 -7.46 5.64
N GLY A 132 -6.06 -7.54 5.23
CA GLY A 132 -6.41 -7.64 3.82
C GLY A 132 -6.59 -6.26 3.17
N THR A 133 -6.66 -6.25 1.84
CA THR A 133 -6.94 -5.00 1.11
C THR A 133 -8.33 -4.45 1.47
N LEU A 134 -8.39 -3.26 2.07
CA LEU A 134 -9.65 -2.59 2.45
C LEU A 134 -9.74 -1.23 1.76
N PHE A 135 -10.84 -1.00 1.04
CA PHE A 135 -11.07 0.24 0.28
C PHE A 135 -9.91 0.61 -0.68
N GLY A 136 -9.17 -0.38 -1.18
CA GLY A 136 -8.00 -0.19 -2.04
C GLY A 136 -6.69 0.08 -1.30
N ALA A 137 -6.68 0.16 0.04
CA ALA A 137 -5.45 0.17 0.83
C ALA A 137 -4.92 -1.27 0.95
N LEU A 138 -3.65 -1.49 0.60
CA LEU A 138 -2.98 -2.77 0.71
C LEU A 138 -2.63 -3.09 2.17
N GLY A 139 -2.57 -4.38 2.53
CA GLY A 139 -2.13 -4.84 3.84
C GLY A 139 -0.61 -4.94 3.97
N ILE A 140 -0.10 -4.92 5.21
CA ILE A 140 1.35 -5.00 5.48
C ILE A 140 1.96 -6.27 4.86
N GLY A 141 1.33 -7.43 5.09
CA GLY A 141 1.79 -8.71 4.54
C GLY A 141 1.87 -8.70 3.01
N ASP A 142 0.83 -8.21 2.33
CA ASP A 142 0.82 -8.10 0.86
C ASP A 142 1.99 -7.25 0.32
N MET A 143 2.37 -6.19 1.03
CA MET A 143 3.51 -5.33 0.65
C MET A 143 4.87 -5.97 0.97
N ASN A 144 5.00 -6.66 2.11
CA ASN A 144 6.21 -7.41 2.43
C ASN A 144 6.44 -8.55 1.43
N ASP A 145 5.40 -9.29 1.08
CA ASP A 145 5.44 -10.35 0.06
C ASP A 145 5.83 -9.81 -1.32
N ALA A 146 5.51 -8.54 -1.61
CA ALA A 146 5.95 -7.84 -2.80
C ALA A 146 7.40 -7.31 -2.73
N GLY A 147 8.12 -7.55 -1.64
CA GLY A 147 9.53 -7.19 -1.46
C GLY A 147 9.77 -5.77 -0.94
N TYR A 148 8.78 -5.15 -0.29
CA TYR A 148 8.94 -3.85 0.36
C TYR A 148 9.17 -4.02 1.86
N ASN A 149 10.02 -3.16 2.44
CA ASN A 149 9.90 -2.89 3.86
C ASN A 149 8.65 -2.06 4.10
N VAL A 150 8.00 -2.23 5.24
CA VAL A 150 6.85 -1.41 5.65
C VAL A 150 7.15 -0.80 7.01
N LEU A 151 6.99 0.51 7.10
CA LEU A 151 7.01 1.24 8.37
C LEU A 151 5.62 1.83 8.60
N THR A 152 4.97 1.44 9.69
CA THR A 152 3.74 2.09 10.18
C THR A 152 4.07 2.89 11.44
N TRP A 153 3.20 3.83 11.81
CA TRP A 153 3.40 4.61 13.04
C TRP A 153 2.08 5.06 13.65
N ASP A 154 2.12 5.24 14.96
CA ASP A 154 1.07 5.91 15.72
C ASP A 154 1.19 7.43 15.55
N PRO A 155 0.16 8.14 15.05
CA PRO A 155 0.17 9.60 15.08
C PRO A 155 0.31 10.13 16.50
N ARG A 156 0.72 11.39 16.61
CA ARG A 156 0.77 12.14 17.88
C ARG A 156 -0.57 12.06 18.62
N GLY A 157 -0.53 11.66 19.89
CA GLY A 157 -1.72 11.45 20.72
C GLY A 157 -2.59 10.23 20.37
N PHE A 158 -2.10 9.31 19.54
CA PHE A 158 -2.75 8.02 19.25
C PHE A 158 -1.83 6.87 19.65
N GLY A 159 -2.43 5.70 19.91
CA GLY A 159 -1.69 4.49 20.27
C GLY A 159 -0.76 4.72 21.46
N ALA A 160 0.54 4.48 21.27
CA ALA A 160 1.58 4.71 22.27
C ALA A 160 2.38 6.01 22.07
N SER A 161 2.08 6.81 21.03
CA SER A 161 2.71 8.11 20.80
C SER A 161 2.19 9.18 21.76
N THR A 162 3.05 10.16 22.07
CA THR A 162 2.70 11.29 22.96
C THR A 162 2.19 12.53 22.24
#